data_AF-A0A428T5N2-F1
#
_entry.id   AF-A0A428T5N2-F1
#
_cell.length_a   1.000
_cell.length_b   1.000
_cell.length_c   1.000
_cell.angle_alpha   90.00
_cell.angle_beta   90.00
_cell.angle_gamma   90.00
#
_symmetry.space_group_name_H-M   'P 1'
#
loop_
_entity.id
_entity.type
_entity.pdbx_description
1 polymer ?
#
loop_
_entity_poly.entity_id
_entity_poly.type
_entity_poly.pdbx_seq_one_letter_code
_entity_poly.pdbx_strand_id
1 'polypeptide(L)'
;MDVPVAANVLGTLGAVCWSIQLIPQIIVNYRRHNATGLQPSMMMLWAWAGVPLGVYNIVKEYNIALRIQPQILTLLSLITWIQCYYYERKWSVYRSLLVVLPIAAVMGGIQAGLIIALRIPESKDIEWPMILMASLSAALLAAGVLRHYWDIWIHRTVRGISFLFVAIDAAGDVFSLASVFFQPKLDYLGIVIYATEFVLWCGVFAAGGYYNFLPWIKRRWSARASKRAVEQGCQSSGGSREGENGITLHENPSSSSVFRTASGNSGLRARNAQGRDLQDVE
;
A
#
# COMPACT_ATOMS: atom_id res chain seq x y z
N MET A 1 2.28 6.97 36.34
CA MET A 1 2.86 5.75 36.96
C MET A 1 4.29 5.68 36.45
N ASP A 2 5.27 5.96 37.30
CA ASP A 2 6.67 6.09 36.87
C ASP A 2 7.33 4.73 36.76
N VAL A 3 7.19 4.10 35.59
CA VAL A 3 7.80 2.80 35.31
C VAL A 3 8.68 2.95 34.06
N PRO A 4 9.94 3.41 34.20
CA PRO A 4 10.84 3.66 33.08
C PRO A 4 11.06 2.44 32.18
N VAL A 5 10.99 1.24 32.77
CA VAL A 5 11.06 -0.02 32.03
C VAL A 5 9.85 -0.19 31.10
N ALA A 6 8.64 0.10 31.58
CA ALA A 6 7.43 0.01 30.77
C ALA A 6 7.46 1.03 29.62
N ALA A 7 7.89 2.26 29.89
CA ALA A 7 8.08 3.27 28.85
C ALA A 7 9.07 2.80 27.76
N ASN A 8 10.22 2.24 28.15
CA ASN A 8 11.20 1.74 27.18
C ASN A 8 10.69 0.54 26.37
N VAL A 9 10.01 -0.41 27.03
CA VAL A 9 9.44 -1.58 26.34
C VAL A 9 8.35 -1.16 25.35
N LEU A 10 7.40 -0.33 25.78
CA LEU A 10 6.30 0.14 24.93
C LEU A 10 6.81 1.00 23.78
N GLY A 11 7.75 1.92 24.04
CA GLY A 11 8.36 2.74 22.99
C GLY A 11 9.16 1.89 21.98
N THR A 12 9.81 0.83 22.45
CA THR A 12 10.51 -0.12 21.57
C THR A 12 9.52 -0.94 20.73
N LEU A 13 8.42 -1.39 21.32
CA LEU A 13 7.36 -2.08 20.57
C LEU A 13 6.76 -1.18 19.49
N GLY A 14 6.53 0.09 19.80
CA GLY A 14 6.10 1.10 18.83
C GLY A 14 7.10 1.23 17.68
N ALA A 15 8.38 1.42 17.99
CA ALA A 15 9.45 1.51 16.99
C ALA A 15 9.57 0.25 16.11
N VAL A 16 9.37 -0.94 16.69
CA VAL A 16 9.36 -2.22 15.94
C VAL A 16 8.18 -2.28 14.99
N CYS A 17 6.97 -1.91 15.46
CA CYS A 17 5.79 -1.85 14.61
C CYS A 17 6.03 -0.93 13.40
N TRP A 18 6.54 0.28 13.65
CA TRP A 18 6.86 1.22 12.57
C TRP A 18 7.97 0.73 11.64
N SER A 19 8.93 -0.03 12.16
CA SER A 19 10.01 -0.59 11.34
C SER A 19 9.50 -1.64 10.36
N ILE A 20 8.45 -2.40 10.71
CA ILE A 20 7.94 -3.49 9.87
C ILE A 20 6.65 -3.12 9.12
N GLN A 21 6.04 -1.97 9.40
CA GLN A 21 4.71 -1.60 8.91
C GLN A 21 4.58 -1.75 7.38
N LEU A 22 5.58 -1.32 6.61
CA LEU A 22 5.56 -1.31 5.15
C LEU A 22 5.81 -2.69 4.53
N ILE A 23 6.33 -3.67 5.29
CA ILE A 23 6.64 -5.01 4.77
C ILE A 23 5.41 -5.72 4.22
N PRO A 24 4.26 -5.79 4.93
CA PRO A 24 3.01 -6.30 4.35
C PRO A 24 2.62 -5.65 3.02
N GLN A 25 2.81 -4.34 2.88
CA GLN A 25 2.49 -3.64 1.64
C GLN A 25 3.41 -4.09 0.50
N ILE A 26 4.72 -4.16 0.75
CA ILE A 26 5.73 -4.61 -0.21
C ILE A 26 5.44 -6.04 -0.68
N ILE A 27 5.09 -6.93 0.24
CA ILE A 27 4.75 -8.33 -0.06
C ILE A 27 3.47 -8.39 -0.91
N VAL A 28 2.44 -7.62 -0.57
CA VAL A 28 1.19 -7.60 -1.34
C VAL A 28 1.43 -7.06 -2.76
N ASN A 29 2.21 -5.99 -2.91
CA ASN A 29 2.59 -5.45 -4.22
C ASN A 29 3.32 -6.50 -5.07
N TYR A 30 4.29 -7.18 -4.46
CA TYR A 30 5.07 -8.22 -5.13
C TYR A 30 4.17 -9.39 -5.58
N ARG A 31 3.31 -9.89 -4.70
CA ARG A 31 2.41 -11.02 -4.99
C ARG A 31 1.35 -10.69 -6.05
N ARG A 32 0.89 -9.45 -6.11
CA ARG A 32 -0.11 -9.00 -7.11
C ARG A 32 0.53 -8.60 -8.43
N HIS A 33 1.86 -8.44 -8.47
CA HIS A 33 2.60 -7.83 -9.59
C HIS A 33 1.99 -6.50 -10.05
N ASN A 34 1.39 -5.77 -9.12
CA ASN A 34 0.67 -4.53 -9.37
C ASN A 34 0.65 -3.68 -8.09
N ALA A 35 0.85 -2.38 -8.23
CA ALA A 35 0.82 -1.39 -7.16
C ALA A 35 -0.40 -0.43 -7.26
N THR A 36 -1.40 -0.75 -8.09
CA THR A 36 -2.57 0.12 -8.33
C THR A 36 -3.22 0.60 -7.04
N GLY A 37 -3.29 1.93 -6.87
CA GLY A 37 -3.90 2.61 -5.74
C GLY A 37 -2.94 2.93 -4.59
N LEU A 38 -1.67 2.52 -4.69
CA LEU A 38 -0.64 2.95 -3.74
C LEU A 38 -0.05 4.27 -4.18
N GLN A 39 -0.18 5.32 -3.36
CA GLN A 39 0.25 6.67 -3.71
C GLN A 39 1.79 6.78 -3.71
N PRO A 40 2.45 7.00 -4.87
CA PRO A 40 3.91 7.12 -4.89
C PRO A 40 4.39 8.38 -4.15
N SER A 41 3.62 9.47 -4.21
CA SER A 41 3.97 10.71 -3.51
C SER A 41 3.98 10.54 -1.99
N MET A 42 3.11 9.70 -1.42
CA MET A 42 3.12 9.39 0.02
C MET A 42 4.43 8.71 0.40
N MET A 43 4.86 7.69 -0.37
CA MET A 43 6.11 6.98 -0.11
C MET A 43 7.33 7.91 -0.20
N MET A 44 7.34 8.84 -1.15
CA MET A 44 8.43 9.82 -1.25
C MET A 44 8.44 10.80 -0.07
N LEU A 45 7.27 11.30 0.36
CA LEU A 45 7.15 12.17 1.53
C LEU A 45 7.65 11.47 2.80
N TRP A 46 7.32 10.20 2.97
CA TRP A 46 7.77 9.39 4.10
C TRP A 46 9.25 9.08 4.09
N ALA A 47 9.81 8.83 2.91
CA ALA A 47 11.25 8.71 2.75
C ALA A 47 11.94 9.99 3.25
N TRP A 48 11.48 11.15 2.79
CA TRP A 48 12.01 12.44 3.25
C TRP A 48 11.74 12.73 4.73
N ALA A 49 10.64 12.25 5.30
CA ALA A 49 10.33 12.39 6.72
C ALA A 49 11.31 11.63 7.62
N GLY A 50 11.86 10.51 7.13
CA GLY A 50 12.84 9.71 7.85
C GLY A 50 14.20 10.40 8.03
N VAL A 51 14.54 11.37 7.18
CA VAL A 51 15.77 12.17 7.30
C VAL A 51 15.77 13.00 8.60
N PRO A 52 14.87 13.99 8.78
CA PRO A 52 14.83 14.80 10.00
C PRO A 52 14.49 13.94 11.23
N LEU A 53 13.68 12.88 11.10
CA LEU A 53 13.41 11.96 12.20
C LEU A 53 14.67 11.24 12.68
N GLY A 54 15.47 10.72 11.75
CA GLY A 54 16.71 10.06 12.09
C GLY A 54 17.76 11.04 12.64
N VAL A 55 17.82 12.27 12.14
CA VAL A 55 18.65 13.33 12.73
C VAL A 55 18.22 13.58 14.18
N TYR A 56 16.91 13.77 14.41
CA TYR A 56 16.33 13.99 15.73
C TYR A 56 16.71 12.85 16.69
N ASN A 57 16.47 11.60 16.29
CA ASN A 57 16.70 10.44 17.14
C ASN A 57 18.18 10.14 17.40
N ILE A 58 19.07 10.40 16.45
CA ILE A 58 20.51 10.18 16.60
C ILE A 58 21.14 11.25 17.48
N VAL A 59 20.78 12.52 17.29
CA VAL A 59 21.36 13.64 18.05
C VAL A 59 20.83 13.70 19.48
N LYS A 60 19.54 13.40 19.73
CA LYS A 60 18.99 13.25 21.09
C LYS A 60 19.36 11.94 21.78
N GLU A 61 20.14 11.09 21.12
CA GLU A 61 20.64 9.83 21.66
C GLU A 61 19.55 8.87 22.20
N TYR A 62 18.36 8.84 21.60
CA TYR A 62 17.31 7.90 22.00
C TYR A 62 17.72 6.43 21.87
N ASN A 63 16.89 5.53 22.39
CA ASN A 63 17.10 4.08 22.31
C ASN A 63 17.45 3.61 20.88
N ILE A 64 18.31 2.60 20.77
CA ILE A 64 18.81 2.09 19.48
C ILE A 64 17.68 1.77 18.50
N ALA A 65 16.56 1.22 19.00
CA ALA A 65 15.37 0.94 18.19
C ALA A 65 14.82 2.20 17.49
N LEU A 66 14.74 3.33 18.20
CA LEU A 66 14.28 4.62 17.66
C LEU A 66 15.32 5.25 16.72
N ARG A 67 16.61 4.96 16.87
CA ARG A 67 17.63 5.43 15.92
C ARG A 67 17.59 4.69 14.59
N ILE A 68 17.33 3.39 14.64
CA ILE A 68 17.28 2.51 13.46
C ILE A 68 15.95 2.65 12.70
N GLN A 69 14.84 2.83 13.41
CA GLN A 69 13.50 2.89 12.81
C GLN A 69 13.38 3.89 11.63
N PRO A 70 13.87 5.14 11.71
CA PRO A 70 13.77 6.10 10.61
C PRO A 70 14.57 5.68 9.37
N GLN A 71 15.66 4.94 9.56
CA GLN A 71 16.48 4.40 8.48
C GLN A 71 15.73 3.30 7.74
N ILE A 72 15.06 2.42 8.51
CA ILE A 72 14.21 1.37 7.95
C ILE A 72 13.02 2.00 7.23
N LEU A 73 12.33 2.97 7.83
CA LEU A 73 11.23 3.70 7.21
C LEU A 73 11.65 4.31 5.88
N THR A 74 12.79 5.00 5.85
CA THR A 74 13.33 5.63 4.63
C THR A 74 13.56 4.58 3.54
N LEU A 75 14.24 3.50 3.89
CA LEU A 75 14.56 2.42 2.95
C LEU A 75 13.30 1.73 2.41
N LEU A 76 12.39 1.31 3.29
CA LEU A 76 11.15 0.63 2.90
C LEU A 76 10.25 1.55 2.06
N SER A 77 10.24 2.85 2.37
CA SER A 77 9.51 3.85 1.58
C SER A 77 10.10 3.99 0.18
N LEU A 78 11.43 4.06 0.03
CA LEU A 78 12.08 4.09 -1.29
C LEU A 78 11.87 2.80 -2.09
N ILE A 79 11.92 1.63 -1.44
CA ILE A 79 11.62 0.34 -2.07
C ILE A 79 10.18 0.33 -2.58
N THR A 80 9.23 0.73 -1.74
CA THR A 80 7.82 0.76 -2.09
C THR A 80 7.54 1.77 -3.20
N TRP A 81 8.20 2.93 -3.16
CA TRP A 81 8.15 3.94 -4.21
C TRP A 81 8.63 3.37 -5.55
N ILE A 82 9.78 2.68 -5.59
CA ILE A 82 10.26 1.99 -6.79
C ILE A 82 9.23 0.96 -7.28
N GLN A 83 8.66 0.16 -6.38
CA GLN A 83 7.66 -0.84 -6.76
C GLN A 83 6.48 -0.21 -7.51
N CYS A 84 6.02 0.98 -7.09
CA CYS A 84 4.98 1.71 -7.83
C CYS A 84 5.41 2.00 -9.28
N TYR A 85 6.62 2.53 -9.49
CA TYR A 85 7.11 2.86 -10.84
C TYR A 85 7.44 1.62 -11.68
N TYR A 86 7.95 0.56 -11.06
CA TYR A 86 8.26 -0.70 -11.71
C TYR A 86 6.99 -1.37 -12.23
N TYR A 87 5.96 -1.52 -11.39
CA TYR A 87 4.72 -2.20 -11.77
C TYR A 87 3.77 -1.35 -12.60
N GLU A 88 3.58 -0.06 -12.30
CA GLU A 88 2.61 0.78 -13.01
C GLU A 88 3.18 1.42 -14.27
N ARG A 89 4.45 1.86 -14.23
CA ARG A 89 5.10 2.56 -15.37
C ARG A 89 6.04 1.65 -16.16
N LYS A 90 6.09 0.35 -15.84
CA LYS A 90 6.95 -0.66 -16.50
C LYS A 90 8.42 -0.25 -16.56
N TRP A 91 8.92 0.43 -15.53
CA TRP A 91 10.33 0.79 -15.44
C TRP A 91 11.18 -0.48 -15.32
N SER A 92 12.36 -0.49 -15.96
CA SER A 92 13.32 -1.56 -15.71
C SER A 92 13.96 -1.39 -14.32
N VAL A 93 14.43 -2.49 -13.74
CA VAL A 93 15.14 -2.47 -12.44
C VAL A 93 16.35 -1.55 -12.50
N TYR A 94 17.08 -1.55 -13.62
CA TYR A 94 18.24 -0.69 -13.82
C TYR A 94 17.89 0.80 -13.78
N ARG A 95 16.82 1.22 -14.49
CA ARG A 95 16.34 2.62 -14.45
C ARG A 95 15.92 3.01 -13.03
N SER A 96 15.28 2.09 -12.32
CA SER A 96 14.83 2.33 -10.94
C SER A 96 16.00 2.52 -9.98
N LEU A 97 17.05 1.69 -10.11
CA LEU A 97 18.28 1.81 -9.32
C LEU A 97 19.04 3.09 -9.63
N LEU A 98 19.16 3.47 -10.91
CA LEU A 98 19.80 4.71 -11.33
C LEU A 98 19.14 5.96 -10.76
N VAL A 99 17.84 5.91 -10.45
CA VAL A 99 17.11 7.03 -9.85
C VAL A 99 17.19 7.00 -8.32
N VAL A 100 17.02 5.84 -7.70
CA VAL A 100 16.98 5.76 -6.23
C VAL A 100 18.33 5.87 -5.57
N LEU A 101 19.41 5.36 -6.18
CA LEU A 101 20.75 5.45 -5.57
C LEU A 101 21.19 6.92 -5.37
N PRO A 102 21.07 7.84 -6.35
CA PRO A 102 21.34 9.25 -6.13
C PRO A 102 20.44 9.89 -5.07
N ILE A 103 19.14 9.58 -5.07
CA ILE A 103 18.20 10.13 -4.08
C ILE A 103 18.62 9.68 -2.67
N ALA A 104 18.87 8.38 -2.48
CA ALA A 104 19.31 7.83 -1.20
C ALA A 104 20.65 8.42 -0.75
N ALA A 105 21.60 8.61 -1.68
CA ALA A 105 22.88 9.24 -1.38
C ALA A 105 22.73 10.70 -0.94
N VAL A 106 21.87 11.47 -1.61
CA VAL A 106 21.56 12.86 -1.22
C VAL A 106 20.89 12.90 0.16
N MET A 107 19.91 12.03 0.41
CA MET A 107 19.23 11.96 1.71
C MET A 107 20.19 11.58 2.83
N GLY A 108 21.06 10.59 2.61
CA GLY A 108 22.09 10.19 3.56
C GLY A 108 23.14 11.30 3.80
N GLY A 109 23.56 12.00 2.74
CA GLY A 109 24.46 13.15 2.84
C GLY A 109 23.87 14.31 3.62
N ILE A 110 22.60 14.66 3.36
CA ILE A 110 21.85 15.67 4.11
C ILE A 110 21.72 15.25 5.58
N GLN A 111 21.33 14.00 5.84
CA GLN A 111 21.20 13.49 7.19
C GLN A 111 22.53 13.56 7.96
N ALA A 112 23.63 13.08 7.37
CA ALA A 112 24.94 13.12 7.99
C ALA A 112 25.40 14.56 8.27
N GLY A 113 25.23 15.47 7.29
CA GLY A 113 25.54 16.88 7.45
C GLY A 113 24.73 17.54 8.58
N LEU A 114 23.43 17.27 8.65
CA LEU A 114 22.56 17.76 9.71
C LEU A 114 22.91 17.20 11.08
N ILE A 115 23.29 15.91 11.18
CA ILE A 115 23.74 15.32 12.45
C ILE A 115 24.98 16.06 12.98
N ILE A 116 25.98 16.29 12.12
CA ILE A 116 27.20 17.01 12.51
C ILE A 116 26.86 18.45 12.89
N ALA A 117 26.05 19.14 12.09
CA ALA A 117 25.67 20.53 12.32
C ALA A 117 24.85 20.71 13.60
N LEU A 118 23.89 19.82 13.88
CA LEU A 118 22.97 19.93 15.01
C LEU A 118 23.53 19.39 16.33
N ARG A 119 24.63 18.64 16.30
CA ARG A 119 25.38 18.30 17.53
C ARG A 119 25.96 19.52 18.24
N ILE A 120 26.32 20.56 17.49
CA ILE A 120 26.88 21.81 18.03
C ILE A 120 25.84 22.57 18.90
N PRO A 121 24.64 22.93 18.40
CA PRO A 121 23.62 23.58 19.21
C PRO A 121 23.10 22.68 20.33
N GLU A 122 23.02 21.36 20.13
CA GLU A 122 22.65 20.42 21.20
C GLU A 122 23.65 20.47 22.37
N SER A 123 24.96 20.52 22.10
CA SER A 123 25.98 20.68 23.15
C SER A 123 25.94 22.03 23.89
N LYS A 124 25.16 22.98 23.40
CA LYS A 124 24.94 24.31 24.01
C LYS A 124 23.55 24.41 24.65
N ASP A 125 22.85 23.29 24.82
CA ASP A 125 21.49 23.21 25.36
C ASP A 125 20.45 24.05 24.58
N ILE A 126 20.66 24.20 23.26
CA ILE A 126 19.71 24.90 22.37
C ILE A 126 18.74 23.89 21.77
N GLU A 127 17.49 23.88 22.25
CA GLU A 127 16.52 22.84 21.91
C GLU A 127 15.73 23.07 20.60
N TRP A 128 15.57 24.33 20.17
CA TRP A 128 14.70 24.70 19.03
C TRP A 128 15.02 23.98 17.70
N PRO A 129 16.30 23.76 17.32
CA PRO A 129 16.63 23.01 16.11
C PRO A 129 16.13 21.57 16.14
N MET A 130 16.12 20.94 17.32
CA MET A 130 15.65 19.56 17.48
C MET A 130 14.12 19.50 17.41
N ILE A 131 13.43 20.48 18.02
CA ILE A 131 11.98 20.65 17.89
C ILE A 131 11.60 20.84 16.41
N LEU A 132 12.37 21.62 15.65
CA LEU A 132 12.17 21.80 14.22
C LEU A 132 12.30 20.48 13.45
N MET A 133 13.32 19.67 13.73
CA MET A 133 13.50 18.36 13.07
C MET A 133 12.33 17.41 13.38
N ALA A 134 11.92 17.32 14.64
CA ALA A 134 10.78 16.50 15.03
C ALA A 134 9.47 16.97 14.35
N SER A 135 9.22 18.27 14.37
CA SER A 135 8.03 18.88 13.77
C SER A 135 8.00 18.73 12.25
N LEU A 136 9.15 18.91 11.58
CA LEU A 136 9.29 18.74 10.14
C LEU A 136 9.03 17.29 9.73
N SER A 137 9.55 16.33 10.50
CA SER A 137 9.28 14.91 10.25
C SER A 137 7.79 14.59 10.38
N ALA A 138 7.16 14.99 11.49
CA ALA A 138 5.74 14.76 11.73
C ALA A 138 4.88 15.40 10.63
N ALA A 139 5.21 16.62 10.20
CA ALA A 139 4.51 17.29 9.10
C ALA A 139 4.62 16.52 7.78
N LEU A 140 5.78 15.95 7.46
CA LEU A 140 5.99 15.16 6.24
C LEU A 140 5.27 13.80 6.30
N LEU A 141 5.26 13.13 7.45
CA LEU A 141 4.50 11.89 7.67
C LEU A 141 3.01 12.13 7.47
N ALA A 142 2.46 13.11 8.20
CA ALA A 142 1.08 13.53 8.10
C ALA A 142 0.73 13.95 6.68
N ALA A 143 1.55 14.77 6.01
CA ALA A 143 1.33 15.17 4.62
C ALA A 143 1.28 13.96 3.67
N GLY A 144 2.10 12.93 3.91
CA GLY A 144 2.04 11.67 3.19
C GLY A 144 0.68 10.99 3.35
N VAL A 145 0.19 10.85 4.58
CA VAL A 145 -1.11 10.25 4.89
C VAL A 145 -2.25 11.08 4.31
N LEU A 146 -2.22 12.40 4.46
CA LEU A 146 -3.19 13.34 3.88
C LEU A 146 -3.23 13.21 2.36
N ARG A 147 -2.09 13.02 1.70
CA ARG A 147 -2.06 12.83 0.26
C ARG A 147 -2.77 11.55 -0.16
N HIS A 148 -2.76 10.52 0.67
CA HIS A 148 -3.55 9.31 0.47
C HIS A 148 -5.04 9.54 0.75
N TYR A 149 -5.42 10.31 1.77
CA TYR A 149 -6.80 10.73 1.98
C TYR A 149 -7.39 11.45 0.77
N TRP A 150 -6.63 12.34 0.15
CA TRP A 150 -7.04 13.02 -1.07
C TRP A 150 -7.35 12.04 -2.20
N ASP A 151 -6.56 10.98 -2.34
CA ASP A 151 -6.78 9.92 -3.31
C ASP A 151 -8.07 9.13 -3.04
N ILE A 152 -8.29 8.77 -1.77
CA ILE A 152 -9.53 8.13 -1.31
C ILE A 152 -10.74 9.02 -1.63
N TRP A 153 -10.62 10.34 -1.41
CA TRP A 153 -11.70 11.30 -1.64
C TRP A 153 -12.04 11.43 -3.13
N ILE A 154 -11.04 11.52 -4.01
CA ILE A 154 -11.24 11.59 -5.46
C ILE A 154 -11.82 10.28 -5.99
N HIS A 155 -11.21 9.14 -5.66
CA HIS A 155 -11.56 7.86 -6.25
C HIS A 155 -12.73 7.16 -5.55
N ARG A 156 -13.22 7.72 -4.43
CA ARG A 156 -14.33 7.20 -3.60
C ARG A 156 -14.17 5.73 -3.21
N THR A 157 -12.93 5.25 -3.16
CA THR A 157 -12.57 3.88 -2.81
C THR A 157 -11.18 3.86 -2.19
N VAL A 158 -10.99 3.05 -1.15
CA VAL A 158 -9.64 2.77 -0.62
C VAL A 158 -9.03 1.65 -1.44
N ARG A 159 -8.21 2.01 -2.44
CA ARG A 159 -7.50 1.06 -3.31
C ARG A 159 -6.02 1.01 -2.93
N GLY A 160 -5.36 -0.10 -3.23
CA GLY A 160 -3.90 -0.24 -3.15
C GLY A 160 -3.28 -0.43 -1.77
N ILE A 161 -3.82 0.17 -0.71
CA ILE A 161 -3.25 0.05 0.65
C ILE A 161 -3.70 -1.23 1.36
N SER A 162 -2.76 -1.91 2.00
CA SER A 162 -2.95 -3.08 2.84
C SER A 162 -3.49 -2.68 4.21
N PHE A 163 -4.65 -3.23 4.59
CA PHE A 163 -5.21 -3.05 5.93
C PHE A 163 -4.26 -3.53 7.04
N LEU A 164 -3.40 -4.52 6.75
CA LEU A 164 -2.41 -4.99 7.71
C LEU A 164 -1.29 -3.95 7.93
N PHE A 165 -0.89 -3.22 6.88
CA PHE A 165 0.04 -2.09 7.02
C PHE A 165 -0.57 -1.00 7.92
N VAL A 166 -1.81 -0.60 7.64
CA VAL A 166 -2.53 0.41 8.44
C VAL A 166 -2.65 0.00 9.90
N ALA A 167 -2.98 -1.26 10.16
CA ALA A 167 -3.16 -1.76 11.52
C ALA A 167 -1.84 -1.80 12.31
N ILE A 168 -0.74 -2.24 11.68
CA ILE A 168 0.58 -2.26 12.32
C ILE A 168 1.05 -0.84 12.62
N ASP A 169 0.82 0.10 11.70
CA ASP A 169 1.22 1.49 11.89
C ASP A 169 0.46 2.16 13.04
N ALA A 170 -0.88 2.02 13.05
CA ALA A 170 -1.71 2.50 14.14
C ALA A 170 -1.36 1.83 15.49
N ALA A 171 -0.97 0.55 15.48
CA ALA A 171 -0.50 -0.12 16.69
C ALA A 171 0.82 0.50 17.19
N GLY A 172 1.71 0.90 16.27
CA GLY A 172 2.92 1.65 16.58
C GLY A 172 2.61 2.95 17.33
N ASP A 173 1.65 3.72 16.86
CA ASP A 173 1.21 4.96 17.52
C ASP A 173 0.63 4.70 18.92
N VAL A 174 -0.19 3.65 19.08
CA VAL A 174 -0.77 3.29 20.37
C VAL A 174 0.30 2.90 21.38
N PHE A 175 1.27 2.06 20.99
CA PHE A 175 2.36 1.65 21.88
C PHE A 175 3.27 2.83 22.25
N SER A 176 3.58 3.69 21.28
CA SER A 176 4.40 4.88 21.51
C SER A 176 3.68 5.91 22.38
N LEU A 177 2.38 6.15 22.16
CA LEU A 177 1.57 7.03 22.99
C LEU A 177 1.46 6.49 24.43
N ALA A 178 1.20 5.19 24.58
CA ALA A 178 1.22 4.53 25.89
C ALA A 178 2.58 4.72 26.58
N SER A 179 3.69 4.59 25.84
CA SER A 179 5.04 4.77 26.39
C SER A 179 5.25 6.14 27.04
N VAL A 180 4.72 7.22 26.44
CA VAL A 180 4.89 8.59 26.96
C VAL A 180 4.15 8.77 28.29
N PHE A 181 3.00 8.11 28.49
CA PHE A 181 2.27 8.17 29.76
C PHE A 181 2.97 7.46 30.93
N PHE A 182 3.91 6.55 30.64
CA PHE A 182 4.73 5.89 31.66
C PHE A 182 6.09 6.57 31.90
N GLN A 183 6.40 7.64 31.15
CA GLN A 183 7.62 8.41 31.38
C GLN A 183 7.47 9.35 32.58
N PRO A 184 8.56 9.59 33.35
CA PRO A 184 8.55 10.52 34.50
C PRO A 184 8.28 11.98 34.10
N LYS A 185 8.58 12.35 32.85
CA LYS A 185 8.28 13.66 32.27
C LYS A 185 7.37 13.45 31.07
N LEU A 186 6.24 14.14 31.05
CA LEU A 186 5.32 14.09 29.92
C LEU A 186 5.89 14.89 28.74
N ASP A 187 6.19 14.18 27.65
CA ASP A 187 6.55 14.79 26.38
C ASP A 187 5.26 15.17 25.61
N TYR A 188 4.85 16.43 25.78
CA TYR A 188 3.68 16.98 25.10
C TYR A 188 3.81 16.94 23.57
N LEU A 189 5.02 17.12 23.05
CA LEU A 189 5.28 17.12 21.61
C LEU A 189 5.09 15.71 21.05
N GLY A 190 5.67 14.71 21.73
CA GLY A 190 5.45 13.29 21.41
C GLY A 190 3.98 12.88 21.46
N ILE A 191 3.24 13.30 22.50
CA ILE A 191 1.79 13.04 22.61
C ILE A 191 1.02 13.60 21.42
N VAL A 192 1.26 14.86 21.04
CA VAL A 192 0.56 15.50 19.92
C VAL A 192 0.86 14.80 18.61
N ILE A 193 2.13 14.44 18.36
CA ILE A 193 2.54 13.75 17.13
C ILE A 193 1.88 12.36 17.05
N TYR A 194 2.05 11.51 18.07
CA TYR A 194 1.51 10.15 18.05
C TYR A 194 -0.01 10.12 18.04
N ALA A 195 -0.68 11.02 18.77
CA ALA A 195 -2.14 11.11 18.75
C ALA A 195 -2.66 11.58 17.39
N THR A 196 -1.99 12.53 16.74
CA THR A 196 -2.39 13.01 15.41
C THR A 196 -2.26 11.92 14.36
N GLU A 197 -1.12 11.23 14.31
CA GLU A 197 -0.90 10.09 13.40
C GLU A 197 -1.93 8.98 13.65
N PHE A 198 -2.16 8.61 14.92
CA PHE A 198 -3.17 7.62 15.27
C PHE A 198 -4.58 7.96 14.76
N VAL A 199 -4.99 9.22 14.92
CA VAL A 199 -6.29 9.71 14.41
C VAL A 199 -6.34 9.65 12.88
N LEU A 200 -5.25 10.04 12.20
CA LEU A 200 -5.15 9.92 10.75
C LEU A 200 -5.28 8.46 10.32
N TRP A 201 -4.69 7.50 11.03
CA TRP A 201 -4.84 6.09 10.69
C TRP A 201 -6.23 5.53 10.98
N CYS A 202 -6.84 5.92 12.09
CA CYS A 202 -8.22 5.56 12.40
C CYS A 202 -9.17 5.99 11.28
N GLY A 203 -9.00 7.20 10.74
CA GLY A 203 -9.84 7.66 9.65
C GLY A 203 -9.57 6.94 8.31
N VAL A 204 -8.33 6.53 8.00
CA VAL A 204 -8.03 5.69 6.81
C VAL A 204 -8.70 4.33 6.98
N PHE A 205 -8.62 3.76 8.18
CA PHE A 205 -9.26 2.49 8.51
C PHE A 205 -10.79 2.59 8.40
N ALA A 206 -11.39 3.65 8.94
CA ALA A 206 -12.82 3.93 8.84
C ALA A 206 -13.27 4.14 7.39
N ALA A 207 -12.52 4.90 6.59
CA ALA A 207 -12.79 5.08 5.17
C ALA A 207 -12.70 3.75 4.41
N GLY A 208 -11.71 2.90 4.74
CA GLY A 208 -11.57 1.57 4.16
C GLY A 208 -12.73 0.64 4.53
N GLY A 209 -13.19 0.68 5.78
CA GLY A 209 -14.41 -0.01 6.22
C GLY A 209 -15.65 0.48 5.46
N TYR A 210 -15.82 1.79 5.33
CA TYR A 210 -16.99 2.36 4.67
C TYR A 210 -17.01 2.05 3.17
N TYR A 211 -15.92 2.30 2.45
CA TYR A 211 -15.92 2.18 0.98
C TYR A 211 -15.67 0.77 0.46
N ASN A 212 -14.99 -0.10 1.21
CA ASN A 212 -14.61 -1.44 0.73
C ASN A 212 -15.37 -2.57 1.44
N PHE A 213 -15.61 -2.46 2.74
CA PHE A 213 -16.25 -3.52 3.53
C PHE A 213 -17.78 -3.51 3.39
N LEU A 214 -18.45 -2.35 3.37
CA LEU A 214 -19.91 -2.27 3.14
C LEU A 214 -20.35 -2.90 1.80
N PRO A 215 -19.71 -2.62 0.65
CA PRO A 215 -20.06 -3.27 -0.61
C PRO A 215 -19.76 -4.77 -0.60
N TRP A 216 -18.66 -5.19 0.06
CA TRP A 216 -18.32 -6.61 0.18
C TRP A 216 -19.35 -7.38 1.03
N ILE A 217 -19.79 -6.82 2.16
CA ILE A 217 -20.88 -7.40 2.96
C ILE A 217 -22.15 -7.50 2.13
N LYS A 218 -22.56 -6.41 1.47
CA LYS A 218 -23.75 -6.40 0.61
C LYS A 218 -23.66 -7.51 -0.43
N ARG A 219 -22.55 -7.63 -1.16
CA ARG A 219 -22.33 -8.71 -2.14
C ARG A 219 -22.40 -10.10 -1.53
N ARG A 220 -21.81 -10.32 -0.35
CA ARG A 220 -21.84 -11.62 0.34
C ARG A 220 -23.24 -11.97 0.82
N TRP A 221 -24.02 -10.99 1.26
CA TRP A 221 -25.41 -11.17 1.67
C TRP A 221 -26.31 -11.42 0.46
N SER A 222 -26.13 -10.67 -0.64
CA SER A 222 -26.82 -10.91 -1.91
C SER A 222 -26.50 -12.28 -2.50
N ALA A 223 -25.23 -12.72 -2.46
CA ALA A 223 -24.82 -14.04 -2.94
C ALA A 223 -25.38 -15.18 -2.07
N ARG A 224 -25.47 -14.99 -0.75
CA ARG A 224 -26.13 -15.94 0.17
C ARG A 224 -27.65 -15.97 -0.03
N ALA A 225 -28.28 -14.82 -0.27
CA ALA A 225 -29.71 -14.74 -0.56
C ALA A 225 -30.05 -15.40 -1.91
N SER A 226 -29.24 -15.14 -2.94
CA SER A 226 -29.35 -15.79 -4.25
C SER A 226 -29.15 -17.30 -4.16
N LYS A 227 -28.12 -17.78 -3.44
CA LYS A 227 -27.94 -19.23 -3.19
C LYS A 227 -29.12 -19.87 -2.46
N ARG A 228 -29.68 -19.22 -1.42
CA ARG A 228 -30.86 -19.71 -0.70
C ARG A 228 -32.11 -19.77 -1.59
N ALA A 229 -32.30 -18.80 -2.48
CA ALA A 229 -33.40 -18.80 -3.42
C ALA A 229 -33.29 -19.96 -4.44
N VAL A 230 -32.07 -20.25 -4.92
CA VAL A 230 -31.82 -21.41 -5.81
C VAL A 230 -32.04 -22.74 -5.08
N GLU A 231 -31.56 -22.88 -3.84
CA GLU A 231 -31.77 -24.09 -3.03
C GLU A 231 -33.26 -24.33 -2.69
N GLN A 232 -34.02 -23.28 -2.37
CA GLN A 232 -35.47 -23.39 -2.14
C GLN A 232 -36.25 -23.72 -3.42
N GLY A 233 -35.84 -23.19 -4.57
CA GLY A 233 -36.42 -23.57 -5.88
C GLY A 233 -36.18 -25.04 -6.22
N CYS A 234 -34.98 -25.57 -5.96
CA CYS A 234 -34.68 -26.99 -6.19
C CYS A 234 -35.38 -27.93 -5.19
N GLN A 235 -35.62 -27.50 -3.94
CA GLN A 235 -36.36 -28.31 -2.96
C GLN A 235 -37.88 -28.29 -3.21
N SER A 236 -38.43 -27.19 -3.72
CA SER A 236 -39.85 -27.11 -4.11
C SER A 236 -40.20 -28.03 -5.30
N SER A 237 -39.24 -28.36 -6.17
CA SER A 237 -39.43 -29.35 -7.25
C SER A 237 -39.20 -30.80 -6.80
N GLY A 238 -38.76 -31.04 -5.55
CA GLY A 238 -38.44 -32.37 -5.03
C GLY A 238 -39.57 -33.06 -4.26
N GLY A 239 -40.74 -32.44 -4.13
CA GLY A 239 -41.82 -32.99 -3.31
C GLY A 239 -43.21 -32.49 -3.67
N SER A 240 -43.81 -33.07 -4.71
CA SER A 240 -45.22 -33.53 -4.76
C SER A 240 -45.66 -33.91 -6.18
N ARG A 241 -45.94 -35.20 -6.35
CA ARG A 241 -47.03 -35.84 -7.11
C ARG A 241 -47.34 -35.39 -8.55
N GLU A 242 -47.16 -36.38 -9.44
CA GLU A 242 -48.09 -36.82 -10.52
C GLU A 242 -49.25 -35.87 -10.86
N GLY A 243 -49.27 -35.39 -12.12
CA GLY A 243 -50.48 -34.86 -12.74
C GLY A 243 -50.26 -33.69 -13.70
N GLU A 244 -50.33 -33.98 -15.00
CA GLU A 244 -50.73 -33.10 -16.11
C GLU A 244 -49.91 -31.86 -16.52
N ASN A 245 -49.20 -32.04 -17.64
CA ASN A 245 -49.19 -31.20 -18.85
C ASN A 245 -49.04 -29.67 -18.72
N GLY A 246 -47.79 -29.22 -18.87
CA GLY A 246 -47.45 -27.86 -19.30
C GLY A 246 -46.07 -27.84 -19.95
N ILE A 247 -46.04 -27.98 -21.28
CA ILE A 247 -44.81 -27.89 -22.08
C ILE A 247 -44.33 -26.44 -22.08
N THR A 248 -43.20 -26.15 -21.43
CA THR A 248 -42.41 -24.94 -21.69
C THR A 248 -40.96 -25.35 -21.97
N LEU A 249 -40.58 -25.22 -23.25
CA LEU A 249 -39.23 -25.40 -23.78
C LEU A 249 -38.26 -24.45 -23.08
N HIS A 250 -37.20 -24.98 -22.45
CA HIS A 250 -36.01 -24.21 -22.13
C HIS A 250 -34.82 -24.85 -22.83
N GLU A 251 -34.24 -24.11 -23.77
CA GLU A 251 -33.07 -24.50 -24.55
C GLU A 251 -31.86 -24.71 -23.62
N ASN A 252 -31.22 -25.86 -23.78
CA ASN A 252 -29.96 -26.23 -23.16
C ASN A 252 -28.89 -26.19 -24.26
N PRO A 253 -27.81 -25.39 -24.18
CA PRO A 253 -26.73 -25.49 -25.14
C PRO A 253 -25.98 -26.80 -24.91
N SER A 254 -26.28 -27.75 -25.81
CA SER A 254 -25.70 -29.08 -25.91
C SER A 254 -24.18 -29.06 -25.97
N SER A 255 -23.55 -29.82 -25.06
CA SER A 255 -22.25 -30.43 -25.26
C SER A 255 -22.16 -31.11 -26.63
N SER A 256 -21.09 -30.85 -27.38
CA SER A 256 -20.69 -31.69 -28.50
C SER A 256 -19.21 -32.06 -28.37
N SER A 257 -19.00 -33.37 -28.29
CA SER A 257 -17.78 -34.19 -28.44
C SER A 257 -16.65 -33.55 -29.27
N VAL A 258 -15.39 -33.58 -28.82
CA VAL A 258 -14.47 -34.75 -28.75
C VAL A 258 -14.15 -35.31 -30.16
N PHE A 259 -12.88 -35.11 -30.58
CA PHE A 259 -12.13 -35.64 -31.74
C PHE A 259 -12.56 -35.26 -33.18
N ARG A 260 -11.70 -34.47 -33.86
CA ARG A 260 -11.30 -34.74 -35.27
C ARG A 260 -9.82 -34.45 -35.48
N THR A 261 -9.16 -35.45 -36.05
CA THR A 261 -7.74 -35.62 -36.35
C THR A 261 -7.27 -34.84 -37.58
N ALA A 262 -5.95 -34.61 -37.64
CA ALA A 262 -5.22 -34.12 -38.80
C ALA A 262 -5.35 -35.05 -40.01
N SER A 263 -5.54 -34.48 -41.19
CA SER A 263 -5.18 -35.10 -42.47
C SER A 263 -4.79 -34.00 -43.45
N GLY A 264 -3.53 -34.04 -43.89
CA GLY A 264 -3.06 -33.24 -45.00
C GLY A 264 -3.43 -33.89 -46.33
N ASN A 265 -3.69 -33.08 -47.35
CA ASN A 265 -3.13 -33.36 -48.67
C ASN A 265 -3.04 -32.08 -49.52
N SER A 266 -1.83 -31.89 -50.03
CA SER A 266 -1.36 -31.30 -51.28
C SER A 266 -2.38 -30.93 -52.37
N GLY A 267 -2.17 -29.77 -53.00
CA GLY A 267 -2.13 -29.70 -54.47
C GLY A 267 -3.05 -28.69 -55.19
N LEU A 268 -2.42 -27.93 -56.11
CA LEU A 268 -2.96 -27.38 -57.37
C LEU A 268 -3.50 -25.92 -57.40
N ARG A 269 -2.56 -24.98 -57.53
CA ARG A 269 -2.28 -24.18 -58.74
C ARG A 269 -3.48 -23.78 -59.64
N ALA A 270 -3.72 -22.47 -59.77
CA ALA A 270 -4.12 -21.85 -61.04
C ALA A 270 -3.60 -20.40 -61.13
N ARG A 271 -2.82 -20.14 -62.18
CA ARG A 271 -2.21 -18.87 -62.58
C ARG A 271 -2.73 -18.63 -64.01
N ASN A 272 -3.28 -17.45 -64.28
CA ASN A 272 -3.39 -16.77 -65.60
C ASN A 272 -4.03 -15.40 -65.30
N ALA A 273 -3.44 -14.22 -65.53
CA ALA A 273 -2.64 -13.65 -66.64
C ALA A 273 -3.48 -13.30 -67.87
N GLN A 274 -3.77 -11.99 -68.05
CA GLN A 274 -3.88 -11.19 -69.29
C GLN A 274 -4.66 -9.90 -68.96
N GLY A 275 -4.33 -8.68 -69.42
CA GLY A 275 -3.30 -8.12 -70.31
C GLY A 275 -3.33 -6.58 -70.14
N ARG A 276 -2.16 -5.92 -70.10
CA ARG A 276 -1.57 -5.05 -71.16
C ARG A 276 -2.30 -3.73 -71.41
N ASP A 277 -1.63 -2.60 -71.18
CA ASP A 277 -0.86 -1.79 -72.16
C ASP A 277 0.06 -0.84 -71.33
N LEU A 278 1.40 -0.79 -71.47
CA LEU A 278 2.26 -0.32 -72.58
C LEU A 278 1.87 1.09 -73.03
N GLN A 279 2.60 2.13 -72.61
CA GLN A 279 3.75 2.77 -73.29
C GLN A 279 3.40 4.28 -73.31
N ASP A 280 4.27 5.28 -73.29
CA ASP A 280 5.72 5.40 -73.38
C ASP A 280 6.06 6.90 -73.19
N VAL A 281 7.32 7.20 -72.82
CA VAL A 281 8.15 8.32 -73.33
C VAL A 281 7.70 9.75 -72.91
N GLU A 282 8.53 10.61 -72.32
CA GLU A 282 9.97 10.91 -72.48
C GLU A 282 10.52 11.57 -71.20
#